data_AF-A0A0W0YQR9-F1
#
_entry.id   AF-A0A0W0YQR9-F1
#
_cell.length_a   1.000
_cell.length_b   1.000
_cell.length_c   1.000
_cell.angle_alpha   90.00
_cell.angle_beta   90.00
_cell.angle_gamma   90.00
#
_symmetry.space_group_name_H-M   'P 1'
#
loop_
_entity.id
_entity.type
_entity.pdbx_description
1 polymer ?
#
loop_
_entity_poly.entity_id
_entity_poly.type
_entity_poly.pdbx_seq_one_letter_code
_entity_poly.pdbx_strand_id
1 'polypeptide(L)'
;MPRKYDLNIIYREDAGHLGDKIDYAWSVYQAVEPVAGEVDTNESEAKKKAALMFLIYALDIQDSALDSDRLNHLLRQLIDERQLHKTINPEYIPGKSPSHLPFSPQKTVPLQTTRHGKSKQARVKKGIKTKEILDVHDDSKKEDQTGGLFITSAVERAQYRVNIHQGLFKKNGVLFDTHKMISHGKPGFASFTLNANGELSVFSHLNKRDGFTHATMNAGAPIVAAGEIKIENGQLKAITTYSGHYQPSLFNVYRLLEYFSQHNVDISHAVVITFQNPSLYLPGIESHIYYINNVADGYRTPASQIYNGINELISTCIKKLQPSPIDKLKTKLPKSELTKQRVLLHERLQHELLEFQNNLKSNLSPFELHYRLVELEGIISRYEEQNNALSQEYGKQRSKNHLANTLLSQKKEIDDFKTGKKADDADHQKMQSMKKIY
;
A
#
# COMPACT_ATOMS: atom_id res chain seq x y z
N MET A 1 -13.62 32.51 -10.92
CA MET A 1 -14.11 31.66 -9.81
C MET A 1 -14.77 30.42 -10.41
N PRO A 2 -14.39 29.18 -10.03
CA PRO A 2 -15.13 28.03 -10.51
C PRO A 2 -16.48 28.02 -9.78
N ARG A 3 -17.59 28.10 -10.52
CA ARG A 3 -18.93 27.94 -9.94
C ARG A 3 -18.97 26.58 -9.24
N LYS A 4 -19.33 26.57 -7.95
CA LYS A 4 -19.74 25.34 -7.24
C LYS A 4 -21.00 24.83 -7.94
N TYR A 5 -20.85 23.88 -8.85
CA TYR A 5 -21.99 23.18 -9.43
C TYR A 5 -22.46 22.10 -8.46
N ASP A 6 -23.77 21.90 -8.40
CA ASP A 6 -24.38 20.93 -7.51
C ASP A 6 -24.18 19.51 -8.06
N LEU A 7 -23.11 18.85 -7.63
CA LEU A 7 -22.83 17.44 -7.96
C LEU A 7 -23.96 16.51 -7.48
N ASN A 8 -24.85 16.96 -6.57
CA ASN A 8 -25.97 16.16 -6.06
C ASN A 8 -27.01 15.79 -7.14
N ILE A 9 -27.00 16.45 -8.31
CA ILE A 9 -27.88 16.11 -9.43
C ILE A 9 -27.60 14.69 -9.97
N ILE A 10 -26.34 14.24 -9.87
CA ILE A 10 -25.90 12.90 -10.29
C ILE A 10 -25.46 12.06 -9.10
N TYR A 11 -24.95 12.72 -8.06
CA TYR A 11 -24.54 12.10 -6.82
C TYR A 11 -25.75 11.81 -5.95
N ARG A 12 -26.41 10.68 -6.23
CA ARG A 12 -27.34 10.08 -5.29
C ARG A 12 -26.56 9.28 -4.25
N GLU A 13 -26.61 9.71 -2.99
CA GLU A 13 -25.93 9.01 -1.89
C GLU A 13 -26.49 7.59 -1.68
N ASP A 14 -27.76 7.37 -2.03
CA ASP A 14 -28.51 6.11 -1.96
C ASP A 14 -28.35 5.19 -3.19
N ALA A 15 -27.76 5.67 -4.29
CA ALA A 15 -27.70 4.95 -5.56
C ALA A 15 -26.45 4.04 -5.71
N GLY A 16 -26.29 3.07 -4.82
CA GLY A 16 -25.26 2.03 -4.97
C GLY A 16 -23.84 2.46 -4.60
N HIS A 17 -22.86 1.63 -4.95
CA HIS A 17 -21.44 1.91 -4.71
C HIS A 17 -20.83 2.79 -5.81
N LEU A 18 -19.56 3.22 -5.67
CA LEU A 18 -18.92 4.15 -6.62
C LEU A 18 -18.98 3.66 -8.08
N GLY A 19 -18.78 2.35 -8.30
CA GLY A 19 -18.94 1.74 -9.61
C GLY A 19 -20.33 1.94 -10.25
N ASP A 20 -21.43 1.76 -9.50
CA ASP A 20 -22.79 1.97 -9.99
C ASP A 20 -23.01 3.43 -10.39
N LYS A 21 -22.44 4.35 -9.60
CA LYS A 21 -22.50 5.79 -9.86
C LYS A 21 -21.73 6.16 -11.14
N ILE A 22 -20.60 5.51 -11.41
CA ILE A 22 -19.84 5.66 -12.66
C ILE A 22 -20.65 5.15 -13.84
N ASP A 23 -21.25 3.95 -13.73
CA ASP A 23 -22.08 3.36 -14.79
C ASP A 23 -23.29 4.26 -15.12
N TYR A 24 -23.94 4.83 -14.09
CA TYR A 24 -25.04 5.79 -14.26
C TYR A 24 -24.57 7.12 -14.87
N ALA A 25 -23.48 7.71 -14.37
CA ALA A 25 -22.97 8.96 -14.94
C ALA A 25 -22.58 8.77 -16.42
N TRP A 26 -22.02 7.63 -16.77
CA TRP A 26 -21.73 7.30 -18.17
C TRP A 26 -22.98 7.25 -19.04
N SER A 27 -24.06 6.60 -18.58
CA SER A 27 -25.31 6.54 -19.36
C SER A 27 -25.93 7.92 -19.57
N VAL A 28 -25.87 8.80 -18.57
CA VAL A 28 -26.31 10.20 -18.69
C VAL A 28 -25.44 10.97 -19.67
N TYR A 29 -24.12 10.80 -19.60
CA TYR A 29 -23.17 11.49 -20.48
C TYR A 29 -23.35 11.09 -21.96
N GLN A 30 -23.61 9.80 -22.23
CA GLN A 30 -23.80 9.27 -23.58
C GLN A 30 -25.19 9.50 -24.17
N ALA A 31 -26.19 9.90 -23.37
CA ALA A 31 -27.56 10.05 -23.84
C ALA A 31 -27.64 10.99 -25.04
N VAL A 32 -28.39 10.62 -26.09
CA VAL A 32 -28.65 11.51 -27.23
C VAL A 32 -29.48 12.69 -26.74
N GLU A 33 -29.20 13.91 -27.22
CA GLU A 33 -30.04 15.05 -26.84
C GLU A 33 -31.46 14.87 -27.38
N PRO A 34 -32.50 15.17 -26.58
CA PRO A 34 -33.87 15.12 -27.04
C PRO A 34 -34.08 16.10 -28.21
N VAL A 35 -35.01 15.76 -29.10
CA VAL A 35 -35.37 16.62 -30.24
C VAL A 35 -35.87 17.97 -29.71
N ALA A 36 -35.45 19.06 -30.34
CA ALA A 36 -35.81 20.42 -29.92
C ALA A 36 -37.33 20.56 -29.78
N GLY A 37 -37.82 20.76 -28.55
CA GLY A 37 -39.24 20.95 -28.24
C GLY A 37 -39.84 19.97 -27.22
N GLU A 38 -39.17 18.87 -26.87
CA GLU A 38 -39.72 17.84 -25.94
C GLU A 38 -39.19 17.90 -24.50
N VAL A 39 -38.06 18.57 -24.26
CA VAL A 39 -37.41 18.73 -22.93
C VAL A 39 -36.71 20.08 -22.87
N ASP A 40 -36.61 20.70 -21.69
CA ASP A 40 -35.75 21.88 -21.49
C ASP A 40 -34.28 21.53 -21.81
N THR A 41 -33.81 22.02 -22.96
CA THR A 41 -32.47 21.73 -23.51
C THR A 41 -31.37 22.16 -22.54
N ASN A 42 -31.60 23.20 -21.74
CA ASN A 42 -30.63 23.70 -20.76
C ASN A 42 -30.45 22.73 -19.58
N GLU A 43 -31.51 22.05 -19.16
CA GLU A 43 -31.45 21.07 -18.06
C GLU A 43 -30.70 19.80 -18.49
N SER A 44 -30.92 19.35 -19.72
CA SER A 44 -30.24 18.19 -20.30
C SER A 44 -28.72 18.41 -20.43
N GLU A 45 -28.32 19.57 -20.95
CA GLU A 45 -26.91 19.95 -21.09
C GLU A 45 -26.23 20.04 -19.71
N ALA A 46 -26.92 20.64 -18.72
CA ALA A 46 -26.42 20.72 -17.35
C ALA A 46 -26.18 19.34 -16.72
N LYS A 47 -27.09 18.37 -16.94
CA LYS A 47 -26.93 16.99 -16.47
C LYS A 47 -25.73 16.30 -17.14
N LYS A 48 -25.56 16.41 -18.46
CA LYS A 48 -24.39 15.84 -19.15
C LYS A 48 -23.08 16.42 -18.64
N LYS A 49 -23.03 17.73 -18.42
CA LYS A 49 -21.85 18.40 -17.87
C LYS A 49 -21.52 17.93 -16.46
N ALA A 50 -22.53 17.82 -15.60
CA ALA A 50 -22.35 17.25 -14.27
C ALA A 50 -21.83 15.80 -14.34
N ALA A 51 -22.29 15.02 -15.31
CA ALA A 51 -21.89 13.62 -15.49
C ALA A 51 -20.43 13.52 -15.88
N LEU A 52 -20.02 14.33 -16.85
CA LEU A 52 -18.63 14.46 -17.27
C LEU A 52 -17.72 14.86 -16.10
N MET A 53 -18.09 15.89 -15.34
CA MET A 53 -17.32 16.34 -14.18
C MET A 53 -17.21 15.24 -13.11
N PHE A 54 -18.29 14.50 -12.87
CA PHE A 54 -18.27 13.36 -11.95
C PHE A 54 -17.35 12.26 -12.47
N LEU A 55 -17.39 11.91 -13.76
CA LEU A 55 -16.51 10.88 -14.33
C LEU A 55 -15.04 11.27 -14.22
N ILE A 56 -14.69 12.52 -14.53
CA ILE A 56 -13.32 13.07 -14.36
C ILE A 56 -12.86 12.92 -12.90
N TYR A 57 -13.71 13.32 -11.95
CA TYR A 57 -13.42 13.20 -10.52
C TYR A 57 -13.32 11.74 -10.05
N ALA A 58 -14.28 10.91 -10.43
CA ALA A 58 -14.42 9.54 -9.96
C ALA A 58 -13.34 8.62 -10.53
N LEU A 59 -12.85 8.89 -11.73
CA LEU A 59 -11.76 8.16 -12.40
C LEU A 59 -10.38 8.82 -12.19
N ASP A 60 -10.31 9.89 -11.39
CA ASP A 60 -9.11 10.71 -11.14
C ASP A 60 -8.36 11.10 -12.42
N ILE A 61 -9.10 11.50 -13.45
CA ILE A 61 -8.54 11.96 -14.72
C ILE A 61 -7.89 13.33 -14.49
N GLN A 62 -6.62 13.44 -14.88
CA GLN A 62 -5.89 14.70 -14.82
C GLN A 62 -6.31 15.59 -15.99
N ASP A 63 -7.33 16.43 -15.75
CA ASP A 63 -8.02 17.28 -16.74
C ASP A 63 -7.13 18.33 -17.43
N SER A 64 -5.99 18.69 -16.83
CA SER A 64 -5.22 19.87 -17.23
C SER A 64 -4.56 19.84 -18.62
N ALA A 65 -4.65 18.73 -19.37
CA ALA A 65 -3.96 18.57 -20.66
C ALA A 65 -4.74 17.82 -21.76
N LEU A 66 -6.00 17.44 -21.54
CA LEU A 66 -6.77 16.68 -22.53
C LEU A 66 -7.74 17.59 -23.29
N ASP A 67 -7.64 17.58 -24.62
CA ASP A 67 -8.73 18.09 -25.47
C ASP A 67 -9.97 17.18 -25.37
N SER A 68 -11.12 17.69 -25.84
CA SER A 68 -12.40 16.98 -25.70
C SER A 68 -12.40 15.61 -26.39
N ASP A 69 -11.67 15.43 -27.49
CA ASP A 69 -11.62 14.16 -28.23
C ASP A 69 -10.80 13.11 -27.47
N ARG A 70 -9.63 13.50 -26.95
CA ARG A 70 -8.78 12.63 -26.13
C ARG A 70 -9.45 12.26 -24.82
N LEU A 71 -10.12 13.21 -24.17
CA LEU A 71 -10.89 12.95 -22.96
C LEU A 71 -12.00 11.94 -23.23
N ASN A 72 -12.76 12.12 -24.32
CA ASN A 72 -13.80 11.17 -24.73
C ASN A 72 -13.25 9.78 -25.03
N HIS A 73 -12.11 9.70 -25.73
CA HIS A 73 -11.45 8.44 -26.02
C HIS A 73 -11.00 7.72 -24.74
N LEU A 74 -10.36 8.45 -23.82
CA LEU A 74 -9.94 7.92 -22.52
C LEU A 74 -11.13 7.43 -21.69
N LEU A 75 -12.21 8.22 -21.61
CA LEU A 75 -13.42 7.82 -20.88
C LEU A 75 -14.02 6.54 -21.46
N ARG A 76 -14.12 6.41 -22.79
CA ARG A 76 -14.58 5.17 -23.44
C ARG A 76 -13.70 3.99 -23.06
N GLN A 77 -12.38 4.13 -23.17
CA GLN A 77 -11.43 3.07 -22.83
C GLN A 77 -11.61 2.59 -21.37
N LEU A 78 -11.68 3.53 -20.42
CA LEU A 78 -11.85 3.19 -19.00
C LEU A 78 -13.22 2.54 -18.75
N ILE A 79 -14.30 3.05 -19.36
CA ILE A 79 -15.62 2.47 -19.15
C ILE A 79 -15.71 1.08 -19.79
N ASP A 80 -15.17 0.87 -20.99
CA ASP A 80 -15.15 -0.44 -21.65
C ASP A 80 -14.36 -1.47 -20.82
N GLU A 81 -13.20 -1.07 -20.27
CA GLU A 81 -12.43 -1.91 -19.33
C GLU A 81 -13.26 -2.28 -18.09
N ARG A 82 -14.00 -1.32 -17.52
CA ARG A 82 -14.91 -1.59 -16.40
C ARG A 82 -16.03 -2.56 -16.81
N GLN A 83 -16.69 -2.34 -17.94
CA GLN A 83 -17.79 -3.19 -18.41
C GLN A 83 -17.33 -4.65 -18.60
N LEU A 84 -16.10 -4.83 -19.09
CA LEU A 84 -15.49 -6.16 -19.27
C LEU A 84 -15.32 -6.93 -17.94
N HIS A 85 -15.12 -6.23 -16.82
CA HIS A 85 -14.73 -6.84 -15.55
C HIS A 85 -15.77 -6.72 -14.43
N LYS A 86 -16.78 -5.85 -14.55
CA LYS A 86 -17.75 -5.57 -13.47
C LYS A 86 -18.60 -6.78 -13.05
N THR A 87 -18.78 -7.77 -13.91
CA THR A 87 -19.49 -9.02 -13.56
C THR A 87 -18.67 -9.92 -12.62
N ILE A 88 -17.34 -9.83 -12.69
CA ILE A 88 -16.41 -10.55 -11.82
C ILE A 88 -16.16 -9.77 -10.53
N ASN A 89 -15.93 -8.45 -10.66
CA ASN A 89 -15.72 -7.54 -9.54
C ASN A 89 -16.50 -6.23 -9.78
N PRO A 90 -17.71 -6.08 -9.23
CA PRO A 90 -18.55 -4.88 -9.41
C PRO A 90 -17.90 -3.59 -8.89
N GLU A 91 -17.08 -3.70 -7.84
CA GLU A 91 -16.38 -2.59 -7.18
C GLU A 91 -15.07 -2.21 -7.90
N TYR A 92 -14.66 -2.93 -8.95
CA TYR A 92 -13.47 -2.61 -9.72
C TYR A 92 -13.61 -1.29 -10.50
N ILE A 93 -12.68 -0.37 -10.30
CA ILE A 93 -12.61 0.89 -11.03
C ILE A 93 -11.22 0.98 -11.69
N PRO A 94 -11.15 1.10 -13.03
CA PRO A 94 -9.89 1.30 -13.75
C PRO A 94 -9.07 2.47 -13.20
N GLY A 95 -7.75 2.27 -13.11
CA GLY A 95 -6.81 3.26 -12.59
C GLY A 95 -6.74 3.39 -11.07
N LYS A 96 -7.72 2.88 -10.30
CA LYS A 96 -7.72 3.06 -8.83
C LYS A 96 -6.97 1.99 -8.05
N SER A 97 -6.89 0.78 -8.57
CA SER A 97 -6.25 -0.32 -7.82
C SER A 97 -4.75 -0.06 -7.62
N PRO A 98 -4.19 -0.38 -6.42
CA PRO A 98 -2.76 -0.30 -6.20
C PRO A 98 -1.97 -1.17 -7.20
N SER A 99 -0.99 -0.56 -7.85
CA SER A 99 -0.23 -1.17 -8.96
C SER A 99 0.70 -2.32 -8.53
N HIS A 100 1.12 -2.35 -7.26
CA HIS A 100 2.03 -3.38 -6.72
C HIS A 100 1.35 -4.70 -6.35
N LEU A 101 0.03 -4.81 -6.50
CA LEU A 101 -0.68 -6.02 -6.09
C LEU A 101 -0.19 -7.24 -6.88
N PRO A 102 0.07 -8.40 -6.23
CA PRO A 102 0.52 -9.62 -6.90
C PRO A 102 -0.61 -10.36 -7.65
N PHE A 103 -1.73 -9.69 -7.86
CA PHE A 103 -2.91 -10.14 -8.59
C PHE A 103 -3.64 -8.95 -9.20
N SER A 104 -4.42 -9.20 -10.24
CA SER A 104 -5.27 -8.19 -10.89
C SER A 104 -6.61 -8.08 -10.16
N PRO A 105 -6.98 -6.91 -9.61
CA PRO A 105 -8.26 -6.74 -8.91
C PRO A 105 -9.49 -6.90 -9.83
N GLN A 106 -9.32 -6.71 -11.14
CA GLN A 106 -10.30 -7.08 -12.18
C GLN A 106 -10.75 -8.55 -12.11
N LYS A 107 -9.88 -9.45 -11.63
CA LYS A 107 -10.09 -10.91 -11.68
C LYS A 107 -10.03 -11.58 -10.31
N THR A 108 -9.65 -10.86 -9.26
CA THR A 108 -9.41 -11.44 -7.94
C THR A 108 -9.85 -10.45 -6.87
N VAL A 109 -10.99 -10.75 -6.25
CA VAL A 109 -11.49 -10.04 -5.07
C VAL A 109 -11.02 -10.79 -3.82
N PRO A 110 -10.19 -10.19 -2.96
CA PRO A 110 -9.80 -10.81 -1.69
C PRO A 110 -11.03 -11.05 -0.81
N LEU A 111 -11.14 -12.26 -0.28
CA LEU A 111 -12.18 -12.63 0.67
C LEU A 111 -11.58 -12.86 2.06
N GLN A 112 -12.41 -12.76 3.10
CA GLN A 112 -12.02 -13.07 4.48
C GLN A 112 -11.35 -14.44 4.56
N THR A 113 -10.18 -14.49 5.20
CA THR A 113 -9.48 -15.75 5.48
C THR A 113 -9.98 -16.36 6.78
N THR A 114 -10.00 -17.70 6.86
CA THR A 114 -10.41 -18.42 8.07
C THR A 114 -9.36 -18.38 9.18
N ARG A 115 -8.09 -18.33 8.77
CA ARG A 115 -6.93 -18.08 9.63
C ARG A 115 -5.98 -17.14 8.92
N HIS A 116 -5.19 -16.39 9.67
CA HIS A 116 -4.19 -15.47 9.17
C HIS A 116 -3.29 -16.14 8.12
N GLY A 117 -3.26 -15.57 6.92
CA GLY A 117 -2.47 -16.07 5.79
C GLY A 117 -3.02 -17.34 5.13
N LYS A 118 -4.19 -17.86 5.54
CA LYS A 118 -4.85 -19.02 4.94
C LYS A 118 -5.97 -18.59 3.99
N SER A 119 -5.59 -18.16 2.79
CA SER A 119 -6.53 -17.91 1.69
C SER A 119 -6.64 -19.11 0.75
N LYS A 120 -7.86 -19.37 0.25
CA LYS A 120 -8.13 -20.32 -0.85
C LYS A 120 -7.62 -19.80 -2.19
N GLN A 121 -7.47 -18.49 -2.33
CA GLN A 121 -6.93 -17.85 -3.54
C GLN A 121 -5.41 -17.80 -3.45
N ALA A 122 -4.73 -18.59 -4.29
CA ALA A 122 -3.27 -18.73 -4.25
C ALA A 122 -2.52 -17.39 -4.39
N ARG A 123 -3.02 -16.46 -5.21
CA ARG A 123 -2.41 -15.13 -5.39
C ARG A 123 -2.62 -14.22 -4.18
N VAL A 124 -3.78 -14.27 -3.53
CA VAL A 124 -4.03 -13.54 -2.27
C VAL A 124 -3.13 -14.10 -1.15
N LYS A 125 -3.03 -15.43 -1.05
CA LYS A 125 -2.08 -16.08 -0.13
C LYS A 125 -0.63 -15.63 -0.39
N LYS A 126 -0.23 -15.52 -1.66
CA LYS A 126 1.09 -14.99 -2.03
C LYS A 126 1.25 -13.55 -1.53
N GLY A 127 0.28 -12.67 -1.77
CA GLY A 127 0.32 -11.28 -1.30
C GLY A 127 0.43 -11.13 0.21
N ILE A 128 -0.29 -11.94 0.98
CA ILE A 128 -0.17 -11.94 2.45
C ILE A 128 1.23 -12.42 2.87
N LYS A 129 1.75 -13.47 2.23
CA LYS A 129 3.08 -14.02 2.50
C LYS A 129 4.18 -13.01 2.19
N THR A 130 4.08 -12.28 1.09
CA THR A 130 5.05 -11.26 0.65
C THR A 130 4.81 -9.89 1.28
N LYS A 131 3.81 -9.77 2.18
CA LYS A 131 3.45 -8.54 2.91
C LYS A 131 2.91 -7.40 2.04
N GLU A 132 2.54 -7.69 0.79
CA GLU A 132 1.90 -6.75 -0.13
C GLU A 132 0.47 -6.39 0.30
N ILE A 133 -0.17 -7.29 1.03
CA ILE A 133 -1.48 -7.08 1.66
C ILE A 133 -1.46 -7.59 3.10
N LEU A 134 -2.23 -6.93 3.95
CA LEU A 134 -2.50 -7.25 5.34
C LEU A 134 -3.69 -8.18 5.44
N ASP A 135 -3.60 -9.13 6.37
CA ASP A 135 -4.72 -9.99 6.77
C ASP A 135 -4.93 -9.83 8.27
N VAL A 136 -6.18 -9.96 8.70
CA VAL A 136 -6.53 -9.87 10.13
C VAL A 136 -5.76 -10.96 10.88
N HIS A 137 -5.27 -10.64 12.08
CA HIS A 137 -4.58 -11.60 12.94
C HIS A 137 -5.55 -12.63 13.54
N ASP A 138 -5.07 -13.85 13.80
CA ASP A 138 -5.90 -14.95 14.30
C ASP A 138 -6.63 -14.60 15.60
N ASP A 139 -5.98 -13.88 16.53
CA ASP A 139 -6.61 -13.50 17.79
C ASP A 139 -7.74 -12.49 17.57
N SER A 140 -7.55 -11.53 16.66
CA SER A 140 -8.62 -10.60 16.26
C SER A 140 -9.76 -11.29 15.51
N LYS A 141 -9.48 -12.29 14.67
CA LYS A 141 -10.54 -13.09 14.02
C LYS A 141 -11.40 -13.84 15.04
N LYS A 142 -10.80 -14.34 16.13
CA LYS A 142 -11.55 -14.98 17.23
C LYS A 142 -12.42 -13.97 17.97
N GLU A 143 -11.89 -12.77 18.26
CA GLU A 143 -12.68 -11.68 18.86
C GLU A 143 -13.91 -11.36 17.98
N ASP A 144 -13.70 -11.23 16.67
CA ASP A 144 -14.77 -10.89 15.71
C ASP A 144 -15.87 -11.96 15.64
N GLN A 145 -15.54 -13.24 15.81
CA GLN A 145 -16.53 -14.33 15.86
C GLN A 145 -17.50 -14.18 17.04
N THR A 146 -17.08 -13.51 18.11
CA THR A 146 -17.84 -13.38 19.36
C THR A 146 -18.55 -12.04 19.53
N GLY A 147 -18.30 -11.06 18.64
CA GLY A 147 -18.91 -9.73 18.77
C GLY A 147 -18.47 -8.68 17.74
N GLY A 148 -17.86 -9.07 16.62
CA GLY A 148 -17.44 -8.13 15.58
C GLY A 148 -18.62 -7.70 14.69
N LEU A 149 -18.72 -6.40 14.42
CA LEU A 149 -19.63 -5.88 13.39
C LEU A 149 -18.90 -5.83 12.05
N PHE A 150 -19.49 -6.39 11.00
CA PHE A 150 -18.97 -6.28 9.63
C PHE A 150 -19.95 -5.54 8.74
N ILE A 151 -19.45 -4.56 7.99
CA ILE A 151 -20.22 -3.95 6.90
C ILE A 151 -20.00 -4.81 5.65
N THR A 152 -20.97 -5.65 5.36
CA THR A 152 -20.96 -6.52 4.18
C THR A 152 -21.50 -5.80 2.94
N SER A 153 -22.35 -4.78 3.11
CA SER A 153 -22.91 -3.99 2.02
C SER A 153 -21.91 -2.99 1.44
N ALA A 154 -21.66 -3.06 0.13
CA ALA A 154 -20.85 -2.09 -0.60
C ALA A 154 -21.42 -0.66 -0.50
N VAL A 155 -22.75 -0.53 -0.47
CA VAL A 155 -23.46 0.76 -0.36
C VAL A 155 -23.21 1.40 1.00
N GLU A 156 -23.27 0.62 2.07
CA GLU A 156 -22.98 1.11 3.42
C GLU A 156 -21.50 1.50 3.56
N ARG A 157 -20.58 0.69 3.00
CA ARG A 157 -19.15 1.05 2.93
C ARG A 157 -18.90 2.35 2.17
N ALA A 158 -19.70 2.63 1.13
CA ALA A 158 -19.53 3.81 0.30
C ALA A 158 -19.64 5.13 1.10
N GLN A 159 -20.39 5.14 2.20
CA GLN A 159 -20.56 6.31 3.07
C GLN A 159 -19.26 6.74 3.75
N TYR A 160 -18.29 5.85 3.90
CA TYR A 160 -16.99 6.12 4.52
C TYR A 160 -15.88 6.42 3.51
N ARG A 161 -16.20 6.43 2.21
CA ARG A 161 -15.21 6.60 1.16
C ARG A 161 -14.69 8.04 1.11
N VAL A 162 -13.38 8.15 0.98
CA VAL A 162 -12.67 9.39 0.64
C VAL A 162 -11.92 9.12 -0.65
N ASN A 163 -12.14 9.96 -1.66
CA ASN A 163 -11.46 9.85 -2.95
C ASN A 163 -10.24 10.78 -2.97
N ILE A 164 -9.22 10.40 -3.73
CA ILE A 164 -8.13 11.31 -4.09
C ILE A 164 -8.46 11.88 -5.46
N HIS A 165 -8.33 13.20 -5.60
CA HIS A 165 -8.39 13.84 -6.90
C HIS A 165 -7.41 15.01 -6.96
N GLN A 166 -6.53 15.01 -7.96
CA GLN A 166 -5.46 16.00 -8.11
C GLN A 166 -4.60 16.12 -6.83
N GLY A 167 -4.27 14.99 -6.21
CA GLY A 167 -3.47 14.96 -4.99
C GLY A 167 -4.16 15.38 -3.70
N LEU A 168 -5.47 15.66 -3.74
CA LEU A 168 -6.23 16.09 -2.57
C LEU A 168 -7.28 15.05 -2.17
N PHE A 169 -7.38 14.80 -0.87
CA PHE A 169 -8.44 13.99 -0.29
C PHE A 169 -9.75 14.77 -0.31
N LYS A 170 -10.78 14.16 -0.94
CA LYS A 170 -12.10 14.75 -1.11
C LYS A 170 -13.19 13.76 -0.79
N LYS A 171 -14.27 14.24 -0.17
CA LYS A 171 -15.53 13.52 0.00
C LYS A 171 -16.62 14.32 -0.68
N ASN A 172 -17.38 13.68 -1.57
CA ASN A 172 -18.43 14.32 -2.38
C ASN A 172 -17.91 15.57 -3.13
N GLY A 173 -16.68 15.52 -3.66
CA GLY A 173 -16.04 16.63 -4.38
C GLY A 173 -15.51 17.78 -3.50
N VAL A 174 -15.74 17.75 -2.18
CA VAL A 174 -15.27 18.78 -1.23
C VAL A 174 -14.02 18.29 -0.51
N LEU A 175 -13.10 19.20 -0.17
CA LEU A 175 -11.91 18.87 0.62
C LEU A 175 -12.31 18.17 1.92
N PHE A 176 -11.68 17.04 2.17
CA PHE A 176 -11.94 16.23 3.36
C PHE A 176 -11.00 16.64 4.50
N ASP A 177 -11.51 16.60 5.73
CA ASP A 177 -10.77 17.02 6.91
C ASP A 177 -11.14 16.16 8.11
N THR A 178 -10.12 15.72 8.86
CA THR A 178 -10.29 14.84 10.02
C THR A 178 -10.35 15.60 11.36
N HIS A 179 -10.30 16.93 11.40
CA HIS A 179 -10.22 17.72 12.65
C HIS A 179 -11.35 17.44 13.66
N LYS A 180 -12.56 17.13 13.20
CA LYS A 180 -13.72 16.77 14.04
C LYS A 180 -13.82 15.27 14.34
N MET A 181 -12.91 14.47 13.80
CA MET A 181 -12.89 13.03 13.96
C MET A 181 -11.99 12.65 15.15
N ILE A 182 -12.23 11.46 15.66
CA ILE A 182 -11.43 10.88 16.73
C ILE A 182 -11.17 9.41 16.43
N SER A 183 -9.95 8.97 16.68
CA SER A 183 -9.55 7.58 16.53
C SER A 183 -8.67 7.19 17.70
N HIS A 184 -9.08 6.14 18.42
CA HIS A 184 -8.40 5.66 19.62
C HIS A 184 -8.03 6.76 20.63
N GLY A 185 -8.98 7.68 20.87
CA GLY A 185 -8.77 8.80 21.78
C GLY A 185 -7.87 9.93 21.25
N LYS A 186 -7.41 9.88 20.00
CA LYS A 186 -6.59 10.91 19.36
C LYS A 186 -7.48 11.88 18.55
N PRO A 187 -7.69 13.13 19.01
CA PRO A 187 -8.47 14.12 18.27
C PRO A 187 -7.78 14.49 16.96
N GLY A 188 -8.58 14.71 15.91
CA GLY A 188 -8.08 15.07 14.59
C GLY A 188 -7.56 13.88 13.77
N PHE A 189 -7.50 12.68 14.35
CA PHE A 189 -7.20 11.44 13.61
C PHE A 189 -8.49 10.67 13.32
N ALA A 190 -8.48 9.97 12.18
CA ALA A 190 -9.51 9.02 11.80
C ALA A 190 -8.87 7.66 11.50
N SER A 191 -9.58 6.57 11.76
CA SER A 191 -9.17 5.25 11.28
C SER A 191 -9.35 5.17 9.76
N PHE A 192 -8.44 4.47 9.10
CA PHE A 192 -8.55 4.24 7.66
C PHE A 192 -8.24 2.81 7.26
N THR A 193 -8.79 2.41 6.11
CA THR A 193 -8.39 1.20 5.37
C THR A 193 -8.28 1.51 3.88
N LEU A 194 -7.31 0.89 3.21
CA LEU A 194 -7.15 0.91 1.76
C LEU A 194 -7.22 -0.53 1.26
N ASN A 195 -8.26 -0.88 0.49
CA ASN A 195 -8.44 -2.24 -0.03
C ASN A 195 -7.80 -2.44 -1.42
N ALA A 196 -7.88 -3.66 -1.95
CA ALA A 196 -7.29 -4.02 -3.24
C ALA A 196 -7.94 -3.32 -4.46
N ASN A 197 -9.15 -2.76 -4.31
CA ASN A 197 -9.80 -1.95 -5.34
C ASN A 197 -9.31 -0.49 -5.33
N GLY A 198 -8.44 -0.09 -4.39
CA GLY A 198 -8.02 1.30 -4.22
C GLY A 198 -9.02 2.14 -3.42
N GLU A 199 -9.96 1.49 -2.73
CA GLU A 199 -10.96 2.21 -1.96
C GLU A 199 -10.42 2.58 -0.58
N LEU A 200 -10.26 3.89 -0.36
CA LEU A 200 -9.88 4.45 0.92
C LEU A 200 -11.13 4.74 1.76
N SER A 201 -11.31 4.00 2.84
CA SER A 201 -12.34 4.27 3.86
C SER A 201 -11.73 5.10 4.99
N VAL A 202 -12.39 6.16 5.44
CA VAL A 202 -11.95 6.98 6.58
C VAL A 202 -13.12 7.22 7.53
N PHE A 203 -12.94 6.87 8.81
CA PHE A 203 -14.02 6.86 9.80
C PHE A 203 -13.50 7.11 11.23
N SER A 204 -14.37 7.61 12.12
CA SER A 204 -14.04 7.75 13.53
C SER A 204 -14.03 6.37 14.19
N HIS A 205 -13.09 6.14 15.11
CA HIS A 205 -12.98 4.87 15.83
C HIS A 205 -13.07 5.10 17.33
N LEU A 206 -14.21 4.68 17.91
CA LEU A 206 -14.59 4.97 19.30
C LEU A 206 -14.14 3.86 20.27
N ASN A 207 -12.93 3.32 20.08
CA ASN A 207 -12.37 2.24 20.91
C ASN A 207 -13.29 1.00 21.00
N LYS A 208 -13.86 0.58 19.85
CA LYS A 208 -14.83 -0.52 19.76
C LYS A 208 -16.10 -0.36 20.59
N ARG A 209 -16.37 0.82 21.19
CA ARG A 209 -17.61 1.07 21.97
C ARG A 209 -18.87 0.95 21.11
N ASP A 210 -18.71 1.14 19.81
CA ASP A 210 -19.72 0.99 18.75
C ASP A 210 -19.61 -0.34 17.99
N GLY A 211 -18.70 -1.24 18.38
CA GLY A 211 -18.42 -2.50 17.69
C GLY A 211 -17.64 -2.37 16.37
N PHE A 212 -17.26 -1.15 15.98
CA PHE A 212 -16.52 -0.88 14.75
C PHE A 212 -15.02 -1.09 14.94
N THR A 213 -14.41 -1.79 13.99
CA THR A 213 -12.96 -1.98 13.87
C THR A 213 -12.50 -1.66 12.44
N HIS A 214 -11.19 -1.65 12.20
CA HIS A 214 -10.66 -1.58 10.82
C HIS A 214 -11.16 -2.73 9.95
N ALA A 215 -11.32 -3.93 10.51
CA ALA A 215 -11.80 -5.10 9.77
C ALA A 215 -13.26 -4.97 9.34
N THR A 216 -14.08 -4.22 10.09
CA THR A 216 -15.49 -3.94 9.77
C THR A 216 -15.66 -3.42 8.34
N MET A 217 -14.78 -2.50 7.91
CA MET A 217 -14.87 -1.81 6.61
C MET A 217 -14.62 -2.70 5.41
N ASN A 218 -14.08 -3.92 5.58
CA ASN A 218 -13.79 -4.80 4.45
C ASN A 218 -14.24 -6.24 4.74
N ALA A 219 -15.21 -6.42 5.65
CA ALA A 219 -15.69 -7.74 6.07
C ALA A 219 -14.55 -8.71 6.47
N GLY A 220 -13.47 -8.18 7.07
CA GLY A 220 -12.28 -8.94 7.44
C GLY A 220 -11.44 -9.48 6.27
N ALA A 221 -11.69 -9.04 5.04
CA ALA A 221 -10.88 -9.38 3.88
C ALA A 221 -9.47 -8.82 3.98
N PRO A 222 -8.48 -9.45 3.31
CA PRO A 222 -7.16 -8.85 3.18
C PRO A 222 -7.19 -7.52 2.42
N ILE A 223 -6.38 -6.55 2.88
CA ILE A 223 -6.33 -5.17 2.38
C ILE A 223 -4.89 -4.71 2.17
N VAL A 224 -4.65 -3.58 1.50
CA VAL A 224 -3.29 -3.06 1.25
C VAL A 224 -2.70 -2.42 2.51
N ALA A 225 -3.49 -1.55 3.15
CA ALA A 225 -3.04 -0.79 4.32
C ALA A 225 -4.19 -0.46 5.26
N ALA A 226 -3.88 -0.30 6.54
CA ALA A 226 -4.78 0.20 7.56
C ALA A 226 -4.00 0.94 8.65
N GLY A 227 -4.67 1.81 9.39
CA GLY A 227 -4.07 2.58 10.46
C GLY A 227 -4.95 3.76 10.84
N GLU A 228 -4.30 4.85 11.27
CA GLU A 228 -4.97 6.14 11.46
C GLU A 228 -4.37 7.18 10.54
N ILE A 229 -5.18 8.14 10.10
CA ILE A 229 -4.80 9.19 9.18
C ILE A 229 -5.26 10.53 9.73
N LYS A 230 -4.43 11.55 9.51
CA LYS A 230 -4.76 12.95 9.75
C LYS A 230 -4.71 13.69 8.42
N ILE A 231 -5.83 14.30 8.06
CA ILE A 231 -6.02 15.08 6.83
C ILE A 231 -6.50 16.46 7.23
N GLU A 232 -5.81 17.49 6.76
CA GLU A 232 -6.20 18.88 6.99
C GLU A 232 -6.31 19.59 5.63
N ASN A 233 -7.46 20.22 5.37
CA ASN A 233 -7.76 20.88 4.09
C ASN A 233 -7.48 19.97 2.87
N GLY A 234 -7.83 18.68 2.96
CA GLY A 234 -7.60 17.70 1.91
C GLY A 234 -6.14 17.27 1.73
N GLN A 235 -5.20 17.69 2.59
CA GLN A 235 -3.79 17.33 2.53
C GLN A 235 -3.42 16.30 3.59
N LEU A 236 -2.52 15.36 3.25
CA LEU A 236 -1.98 14.41 4.22
C LEU A 236 -1.10 15.13 5.25
N LYS A 237 -1.34 14.88 6.54
CA LYS A 237 -0.51 15.44 7.63
C LYS A 237 0.17 14.36 8.47
N ALA A 238 -0.53 13.29 8.79
CA ALA A 238 0.05 12.19 9.54
C ALA A 238 -0.60 10.84 9.23
N ILE A 239 0.18 9.77 9.40
CA ILE A 239 -0.29 8.37 9.39
C ILE A 239 0.22 7.69 10.66
N THR A 240 -0.58 6.82 11.27
CA THR A 240 -0.13 5.92 12.34
C THR A 240 -0.32 4.45 11.92
N THR A 241 0.51 3.56 12.45
CA THR A 241 0.33 2.10 12.29
C THR A 241 -0.75 1.51 13.21
N TYR A 242 -1.57 2.33 13.85
CA TYR A 242 -2.55 1.89 14.84
C TYR A 242 -3.83 1.38 14.15
N SER A 243 -3.93 0.07 13.92
CA SER A 243 -5.13 -0.56 13.32
C SER A 243 -5.75 -1.68 14.15
N GLY A 244 -5.12 -2.08 15.26
CA GLY A 244 -5.52 -3.22 16.08
C GLY A 244 -5.41 -4.56 15.35
N HIS A 245 -6.39 -4.84 14.48
CA HIS A 245 -6.64 -6.13 13.84
C HIS A 245 -5.69 -6.49 12.71
N TYR A 246 -5.25 -5.51 11.91
CA TYR A 246 -4.40 -5.73 10.73
C TYR A 246 -2.90 -5.61 11.00
N GLN A 247 -2.49 -4.96 12.10
CA GLN A 247 -1.08 -4.83 12.55
C GLN A 247 -0.08 -4.48 11.42
N PRO A 248 -0.20 -3.30 10.77
CA PRO A 248 0.62 -2.90 9.64
C PRO A 248 2.12 -2.84 9.99
N SER A 249 2.95 -3.34 9.08
CA SER A 249 4.41 -3.17 9.12
C SER A 249 4.85 -1.84 8.48
N LEU A 250 6.13 -1.49 8.63
CA LEU A 250 6.71 -0.34 7.94
C LEU A 250 6.62 -0.48 6.41
N PHE A 251 6.71 -1.70 5.88
CA PHE A 251 6.52 -1.96 4.46
C PHE A 251 5.09 -1.68 3.99
N ASN A 252 4.08 -1.97 4.81
CA ASN A 252 2.69 -1.61 4.49
C ASN A 252 2.49 -0.08 4.49
N VAL A 253 3.19 0.64 5.37
CA VAL A 253 3.22 2.11 5.31
C VAL A 253 3.89 2.60 4.02
N TYR A 254 5.02 2.01 3.62
CA TYR A 254 5.64 2.32 2.34
C TYR A 254 4.65 2.14 1.17
N ARG A 255 3.89 1.03 1.14
CA ARG A 255 2.85 0.78 0.12
C ARG A 255 1.76 1.81 0.08
N LEU A 256 1.35 2.30 1.25
CA LEU A 256 0.37 3.37 1.34
C LEU A 256 0.92 4.69 0.79
N LEU A 257 2.16 5.04 1.14
CA LEU A 257 2.82 6.26 0.64
C LEU A 257 3.07 6.18 -0.87
N GLU A 258 3.43 5.01 -1.38
CA GLU A 258 3.52 4.72 -2.81
C GLU A 258 2.19 4.95 -3.51
N TYR A 259 1.11 4.39 -2.97
CA TYR A 259 -0.23 4.59 -3.50
C TYR A 259 -0.63 6.07 -3.52
N PHE A 260 -0.39 6.80 -2.43
CA PHE A 260 -0.71 8.23 -2.32
C PHE A 260 0.11 9.08 -3.30
N SER A 261 1.41 8.85 -3.40
CA SER A 261 2.26 9.59 -4.35
C SER A 261 1.90 9.29 -5.81
N GLN A 262 1.53 8.05 -6.16
CA GLN A 262 1.01 7.70 -7.49
C GLN A 262 -0.27 8.47 -7.85
N HIS A 263 -1.06 8.87 -6.85
CA HIS A 263 -2.25 9.72 -7.01
C HIS A 263 -1.96 11.21 -6.72
N ASN A 264 -0.70 11.63 -6.87
CA ASN A 264 -0.23 13.01 -6.72
C ASN A 264 -0.41 13.63 -5.33
N VAL A 265 -0.67 12.83 -4.29
CA VAL A 265 -0.74 13.35 -2.92
C VAL A 265 0.67 13.77 -2.49
N ASP A 266 0.80 15.01 -2.03
CA ASP A 266 2.05 15.48 -1.45
C ASP A 266 2.29 14.83 -0.08
N ILE A 267 3.37 14.06 0.02
CA ILE A 267 3.81 13.38 1.24
C ILE A 267 4.98 14.08 1.93
N SER A 268 5.53 15.13 1.32
CA SER A 268 6.77 15.79 1.77
C SER A 268 6.63 16.48 3.13
N HIS A 269 5.42 16.94 3.43
CA HIS A 269 5.06 17.56 4.71
C HIS A 269 4.33 16.63 5.69
N ALA A 270 4.16 15.35 5.33
CA ALA A 270 3.50 14.36 6.18
C ALA A 270 4.51 13.64 7.09
N VAL A 271 4.00 13.10 8.20
CA VAL A 271 4.77 12.23 9.10
C VAL A 271 4.11 10.89 9.34
N VAL A 272 4.92 9.89 9.64
CA VAL A 272 4.47 8.56 10.05
C VAL A 272 4.84 8.36 11.51
N ILE A 273 3.90 7.83 12.28
CA ILE A 273 4.07 7.45 13.68
C ILE A 273 3.95 5.93 13.77
N THR A 274 5.05 5.26 14.13
CA THR A 274 5.13 3.79 14.26
C THR A 274 5.41 3.36 15.68
N PHE A 275 5.05 2.13 16.05
CA PHE A 275 5.36 1.57 17.38
C PHE A 275 6.80 1.08 17.54
N GLN A 276 7.49 0.88 16.44
CA GLN A 276 8.91 0.50 16.40
C GLN A 276 9.67 1.59 15.69
N ASN A 277 10.93 1.76 16.05
CA ASN A 277 11.77 2.79 15.45
C ASN A 277 12.09 2.40 13.99
N PRO A 278 11.64 3.19 12.98
CA PRO A 278 11.93 2.87 11.58
C PRO A 278 13.43 2.78 11.28
N SER A 279 14.29 3.51 12.00
CA SER A 279 15.75 3.48 11.80
C SER A 279 16.40 2.12 12.08
N LEU A 280 15.65 1.19 12.69
CA LEU A 280 16.06 -0.20 12.80
C LEU A 280 16.00 -0.96 11.47
N TYR A 281 15.21 -0.49 10.51
CA TYR A 281 14.91 -1.19 9.27
C TYR A 281 15.47 -0.47 8.04
N LEU A 282 15.40 0.85 7.99
CA LEU A 282 15.96 1.62 6.88
C LEU A 282 17.18 2.41 7.40
N PRO A 283 18.34 2.34 6.72
CA PRO A 283 19.50 3.15 7.10
C PRO A 283 19.27 4.64 6.84
N GLY A 284 19.86 5.51 7.66
CA GLY A 284 19.91 6.96 7.39
C GLY A 284 18.63 7.77 7.67
N ILE A 285 17.58 7.15 8.23
CA ILE A 285 16.35 7.84 8.63
C ILE A 285 16.48 8.47 10.02
N GLU A 286 15.94 9.68 10.12
CA GLU A 286 15.76 10.42 11.37
C GLU A 286 14.38 10.14 11.95
N SER A 287 14.38 9.53 13.13
CA SER A 287 13.18 9.10 13.82
C SER A 287 13.30 9.45 15.29
N HIS A 288 12.28 10.12 15.82
CA HIS A 288 12.27 10.65 17.19
C HIS A 288 11.11 10.08 17.98
N ILE A 289 11.30 9.92 19.28
CA ILE A 289 10.20 9.52 20.18
C ILE A 289 9.10 10.57 20.09
N TYR A 290 7.88 10.09 19.87
CA TYR A 290 6.66 10.88 19.79
C TYR A 290 5.87 10.70 21.07
N TYR A 291 5.42 11.81 21.64
CA TYR A 291 4.67 11.82 22.90
C TYR A 291 3.23 12.27 22.67
N ILE A 292 2.27 11.53 23.25
CA ILE A 292 0.90 11.98 23.42
C ILE A 292 0.65 12.13 24.92
N ASN A 293 0.17 13.30 25.35
CA ASN A 293 -0.09 13.60 26.77
C ASN A 293 1.08 13.24 27.70
N ASN A 294 2.31 13.56 27.27
CA ASN A 294 3.58 13.25 27.97
C ASN A 294 3.91 11.76 28.11
N VAL A 295 3.22 10.87 27.40
CA VAL A 295 3.52 9.43 27.31
C VAL A 295 4.13 9.13 25.95
N ALA A 296 5.26 8.42 25.92
CA ALA A 296 5.87 7.97 24.67
C ALA A 296 4.91 7.00 23.95
N ASP A 297 4.39 7.42 22.80
CA ASP A 297 3.33 6.73 22.07
C ASP A 297 3.82 6.13 20.73
N GLY A 298 5.02 6.52 20.27
CA GLY A 298 5.59 5.99 19.05
C GLY A 298 6.88 6.67 18.62
N TYR A 299 7.24 6.44 17.37
CA TYR A 299 8.37 7.04 16.69
C TYR A 299 7.87 7.85 15.51
N ARG A 300 8.12 9.16 15.52
CA ARG A 300 7.75 10.08 14.45
C ARG A 300 8.89 10.17 13.45
N THR A 301 8.59 9.83 12.20
CA THR A 301 9.52 9.88 11.07
C THR A 301 8.89 10.66 9.92
N PRO A 302 9.61 11.53 9.19
CA PRO A 302 9.08 12.14 7.97
C PRO A 302 8.65 11.08 6.95
N ALA A 303 7.46 11.23 6.36
CA ALA A 303 6.93 10.25 5.42
C ALA A 303 7.83 10.08 4.19
N SER A 304 8.41 11.19 3.71
CA SER A 304 9.40 11.20 2.62
C SER A 304 10.64 10.36 2.91
N GLN A 305 11.12 10.30 4.15
CA GLN A 305 12.29 9.49 4.48
C GLN A 305 11.97 7.99 4.55
N ILE A 306 10.79 7.59 5.04
CA ILE A 306 10.33 6.18 4.94
C ILE A 306 10.17 5.80 3.47
N TYR A 307 9.58 6.70 2.70
CA TYR A 307 9.31 6.48 1.29
C TYR A 307 10.58 6.29 0.46
N ASN A 308 11.56 7.18 0.65
CA ASN A 308 12.83 7.13 -0.07
C ASN A 308 13.82 6.13 0.53
N GLY A 309 13.64 5.71 1.78
CA GLY A 309 14.57 4.85 2.52
C GLY A 309 14.76 3.46 1.91
N ILE A 310 13.83 2.99 1.07
CA ILE A 310 14.01 1.73 0.32
C ILE A 310 15.21 1.81 -0.63
N ASN A 311 15.46 2.97 -1.24
CA ASN A 311 16.62 3.13 -2.11
C ASN A 311 17.93 2.94 -1.34
N GLU A 312 17.99 3.48 -0.12
CA GLU A 312 19.14 3.32 0.76
C GLU A 312 19.27 1.88 1.29
N LEU A 313 18.14 1.22 1.58
CA LEU A 313 18.12 -0.21 1.92
C LEU A 313 18.72 -1.07 0.79
N ILE A 314 18.28 -0.85 -0.45
CA ILE A 314 18.80 -1.54 -1.64
C ILE A 314 20.31 -1.27 -1.78
N SER A 315 20.72 0.00 -1.73
CA SER A 315 22.11 0.41 -1.91
C SER A 315 23.03 -0.16 -0.83
N THR A 316 22.60 -0.12 0.44
CA THR A 316 23.31 -0.71 1.58
C THR A 316 23.40 -2.23 1.43
N CYS A 317 22.33 -2.88 0.97
CA CYS A 317 22.32 -4.33 0.75
C CYS A 317 23.35 -4.75 -0.31
N ILE A 318 23.37 -4.08 -1.47
CA ILE A 318 24.37 -4.31 -2.52
C ILE A 318 25.78 -4.13 -1.96
N LYS A 319 26.02 -3.03 -1.23
CA LYS A 319 27.34 -2.73 -0.63
C LYS A 319 27.80 -3.84 0.32
N LYS A 320 26.89 -4.40 1.13
CA LYS A 320 27.20 -5.50 2.05
C LYS A 320 27.42 -6.84 1.35
N LEU A 321 26.86 -7.03 0.15
CA LEU A 321 27.10 -8.21 -0.70
C LEU A 321 28.43 -8.16 -1.47
N GLN A 322 29.12 -7.02 -1.48
CA GLN A 322 30.44 -6.88 -2.08
C GLN A 322 31.49 -7.71 -1.30
N PRO A 323 32.53 -8.26 -1.97
CA PRO A 323 33.57 -9.05 -1.32
C PRO A 323 34.33 -8.23 -0.28
N SER A 324 34.50 -8.81 0.90
CA SER A 324 35.42 -8.28 1.91
C SER A 324 36.89 -8.42 1.43
N PRO A 325 37.85 -7.70 2.03
CA PRO A 325 39.28 -7.90 1.75
C PRO A 325 39.74 -9.35 1.94
N ILE A 326 39.15 -10.06 2.90
CA ILE A 326 39.44 -11.47 3.17
C ILE A 326 38.95 -12.37 2.03
N ASP A 327 37.77 -12.09 1.47
CA ASP A 327 37.26 -12.84 0.32
C ASP A 327 38.17 -12.66 -0.90
N LYS A 328 38.65 -11.43 -1.16
CA LYS A 328 39.61 -11.13 -2.23
C LYS A 328 40.98 -11.80 -2.04
N LEU A 329 41.36 -12.17 -0.82
CA LEU A 329 42.57 -12.95 -0.57
C LEU A 329 42.33 -14.44 -0.84
N LYS A 330 41.15 -14.97 -0.49
CA LYS A 330 40.79 -16.38 -0.73
C LYS A 330 40.66 -16.70 -2.22
N THR A 331 40.26 -15.74 -3.06
CA THR A 331 40.22 -15.92 -4.52
C THR A 331 41.60 -16.19 -5.12
N LYS A 332 42.66 -15.62 -4.55
CA LYS A 332 44.05 -15.78 -5.04
C LYS A 332 44.69 -17.11 -4.64
N LEU A 333 44.16 -17.81 -3.63
CA LEU A 333 44.73 -19.05 -3.06
C LEU A 333 43.62 -20.07 -2.70
N PRO A 334 42.90 -20.63 -3.68
CA PRO A 334 41.84 -21.59 -3.40
C PRO A 334 42.41 -22.92 -2.90
N LYS A 335 42.05 -23.30 -1.67
CA LYS A 335 42.57 -24.50 -0.97
C LYS A 335 41.82 -25.81 -1.29
N SER A 336 40.73 -25.76 -2.05
CA SER A 336 39.93 -26.93 -2.44
C SER A 336 39.08 -26.64 -3.68
N GLU A 337 38.59 -27.69 -4.35
CA GLU A 337 37.68 -27.56 -5.49
C GLU A 337 36.38 -26.83 -5.10
N LEU A 338 35.80 -27.16 -3.94
CA LEU A 338 34.67 -26.41 -3.37
C LEU A 338 34.97 -24.91 -3.19
N THR A 339 36.21 -24.57 -2.81
CA THR A 339 36.62 -23.16 -2.70
C THR A 339 36.65 -22.49 -4.06
N LYS A 340 37.15 -23.16 -5.11
CA LYS A 340 37.13 -22.63 -6.49
C LYS A 340 35.72 -22.40 -6.99
N GLN A 341 34.83 -23.38 -6.82
CA GLN A 341 33.42 -23.28 -7.24
C GLN A 341 32.70 -22.12 -6.55
N ARG A 342 32.99 -21.89 -5.26
CA ARG A 342 32.45 -20.74 -4.52
C ARG A 342 33.01 -19.39 -4.97
N VAL A 343 34.27 -19.35 -5.40
CA VAL A 343 34.87 -18.14 -6.00
C VAL A 343 34.14 -17.79 -7.29
N LEU A 344 33.95 -18.74 -8.20
CA LEU A 344 33.20 -18.54 -9.45
C LEU A 344 31.73 -18.14 -9.18
N LEU A 345 31.09 -18.74 -8.18
CA LEU A 345 29.74 -18.35 -7.77
C LEU A 345 29.69 -16.90 -7.29
N HIS A 346 30.69 -16.48 -6.50
CA HIS A 346 30.78 -15.11 -6.02
C HIS A 346 31.07 -14.11 -7.14
N GLU A 347 31.94 -14.44 -8.10
CA GLU A 347 32.21 -13.60 -9.27
C GLU A 347 30.94 -13.36 -10.11
N ARG A 348 30.14 -14.40 -10.33
CA ARG A 348 28.84 -14.27 -11.00
C ARG A 348 27.88 -13.36 -10.23
N LEU A 349 27.80 -13.53 -8.90
CA LEU A 349 27.01 -12.64 -8.05
C LEU A 349 27.46 -11.18 -8.19
N GLN A 350 28.77 -10.92 -8.19
CA GLN A 350 29.28 -9.56 -8.32
C GLN A 350 28.97 -8.93 -9.69
N HIS A 351 29.08 -9.71 -10.77
CA HIS A 351 28.71 -9.25 -12.10
C HIS A 351 27.24 -8.84 -12.16
N GLU A 352 26.36 -9.69 -11.65
CA GLU A 352 24.91 -9.45 -11.66
C GLU A 352 24.51 -8.30 -10.73
N LEU A 353 25.16 -8.14 -9.58
CA LEU A 353 24.96 -6.98 -8.70
C LEU A 353 25.44 -5.67 -9.32
N LEU A 354 26.53 -5.71 -10.09
CA LEU A 354 27.03 -4.54 -10.82
C LEU A 354 26.05 -4.14 -11.93
N GLU A 355 25.56 -5.10 -12.71
CA GLU A 355 24.50 -4.85 -13.71
C GLU A 355 23.23 -4.30 -13.06
N PHE A 356 22.81 -4.89 -11.94
CA PHE A 356 21.68 -4.39 -11.16
C PHE A 356 21.90 -2.94 -10.72
N GLN A 357 23.07 -2.63 -10.16
CA GLN A 357 23.41 -1.29 -9.70
C GLN A 357 23.48 -0.26 -10.84
N ASN A 358 24.02 -0.65 -12.00
CA ASN A 358 24.05 0.22 -13.19
C ASN A 358 22.64 0.54 -13.71
N ASN A 359 21.68 -0.34 -13.46
CA ASN A 359 20.27 -0.17 -13.84
C ASN A 359 19.42 0.54 -12.76
N LEU A 360 19.98 0.82 -11.58
CA LEU A 360 19.35 1.71 -10.59
C LEU A 360 19.48 3.16 -11.06
N LYS A 361 18.45 3.65 -11.78
CA LYS A 361 18.37 5.07 -12.15
C LYS A 361 18.36 5.93 -10.87
N SER A 362 18.94 7.13 -10.92
CA SER A 362 18.93 8.05 -9.77
C SER A 362 17.52 8.52 -9.37
N ASN A 363 16.57 8.48 -10.31
CA ASN A 363 15.19 8.95 -10.14
C ASN A 363 14.19 7.85 -10.52
N LEU A 364 14.37 6.63 -10.01
CA LEU A 364 13.36 5.58 -10.23
C LEU A 364 12.02 6.02 -9.66
N SER A 365 10.96 5.78 -10.42
CA SER A 365 9.61 5.89 -9.88
C SER A 365 9.45 4.88 -8.74
N PRO A 366 8.51 5.13 -7.81
CA PRO A 366 8.22 4.24 -6.69
C PRO A 366 7.87 2.81 -7.13
N PHE A 367 7.09 2.72 -8.21
CA PHE A 367 6.74 1.45 -8.85
C PHE A 367 7.99 0.72 -9.38
N GLU A 368 8.92 1.43 -10.02
CA GLU A 368 10.19 0.84 -10.46
C GLU A 368 11.07 0.42 -9.27
N LEU A 369 11.16 1.22 -8.20
CA LEU A 369 11.93 0.89 -6.99
C LEU A 369 11.44 -0.41 -6.34
N HIS A 370 10.12 -0.61 -6.28
CA HIS A 370 9.57 -1.87 -5.82
C HIS A 370 10.07 -3.05 -6.65
N TYR A 371 9.99 -2.94 -7.98
CA TYR A 371 10.43 -4.02 -8.86
C TYR A 371 11.91 -4.33 -8.63
N ARG A 372 12.74 -3.30 -8.40
CA ARG A 372 14.16 -3.45 -8.06
C ARG A 372 14.36 -4.17 -6.73
N LEU A 373 13.57 -3.89 -5.69
CA LEU A 373 13.65 -4.62 -4.43
C LEU A 373 13.33 -6.11 -4.63
N VAL A 374 12.29 -6.45 -5.41
CA VAL A 374 11.92 -7.85 -5.70
C VAL A 374 12.99 -8.55 -6.53
N GLU A 375 13.57 -7.85 -7.51
CA GLU A 375 14.67 -8.37 -8.32
C GLU A 375 15.90 -8.66 -7.45
N LEU A 376 16.28 -7.76 -6.54
CA LEU A 376 17.38 -7.98 -5.59
C LEU A 376 17.12 -9.18 -4.67
N GLU A 377 15.92 -9.30 -4.11
CA GLU A 377 15.52 -10.49 -3.33
C GLU A 377 15.66 -11.78 -4.15
N GLY A 378 15.31 -11.71 -5.44
CA GLY A 378 15.47 -12.79 -6.40
C GLY A 378 16.93 -13.17 -6.62
N ILE A 379 17.81 -12.18 -6.82
CA ILE A 379 19.27 -12.38 -6.92
C ILE A 379 19.78 -13.08 -5.65
N ILE A 380 19.51 -12.52 -4.47
CA ILE A 380 19.98 -13.06 -3.19
C ILE A 380 19.52 -14.51 -3.01
N SER A 381 18.24 -14.79 -3.27
CA SER A 381 17.67 -16.13 -3.11
C SER A 381 18.27 -17.15 -4.09
N ARG A 382 18.53 -16.76 -5.34
CA ARG A 382 19.18 -17.65 -6.33
C ARG A 382 20.59 -18.04 -5.90
N TYR A 383 21.40 -17.07 -5.47
CA TYR A 383 22.78 -17.36 -5.05
C TYR A 383 22.84 -18.08 -3.70
N GLU A 384 21.86 -17.88 -2.82
CA GLU A 384 21.69 -18.67 -1.61
C GLU A 384 21.45 -20.15 -1.96
N GLU A 385 20.51 -20.42 -2.87
CA GLU A 385 20.17 -21.77 -3.32
C GLU A 385 21.36 -22.46 -3.99
N GLN A 386 22.05 -21.78 -4.90
CA GLN A 386 23.24 -22.31 -5.58
C GLN A 386 24.38 -22.61 -4.58
N ASN A 387 24.64 -21.73 -3.61
CA ASN A 387 25.66 -21.97 -2.58
C ASN A 387 25.30 -23.14 -1.65
N ASN A 388 24.00 -23.31 -1.37
CA ASN A 388 23.51 -24.45 -0.60
C ASN A 388 23.65 -25.76 -1.39
N ALA A 389 23.33 -25.76 -2.68
CA ALA A 389 23.54 -26.90 -3.58
C ALA A 389 25.01 -27.33 -3.63
N LEU A 390 25.94 -26.39 -3.80
CA LEU A 390 27.39 -26.65 -3.72
C LEU A 390 27.80 -27.22 -2.36
N SER A 391 27.19 -26.76 -1.27
CA SER A 391 27.51 -27.30 0.05
C SER A 391 27.07 -28.77 0.16
N GLN A 392 25.90 -29.11 -0.38
CA GLN A 392 25.39 -30.49 -0.36
C GLN A 392 26.21 -31.44 -1.23
N GLU A 393 26.57 -31.01 -2.44
CA GLU A 393 27.39 -31.80 -3.38
C GLU A 393 28.72 -32.25 -2.75
N TYR A 394 29.32 -31.39 -1.91
CA TYR A 394 30.60 -31.66 -1.24
C TYR A 394 30.44 -32.15 0.21
N GLY A 395 29.25 -32.61 0.61
CA GLY A 395 28.99 -33.17 1.94
C GLY A 395 29.18 -32.18 3.10
N LYS A 396 29.07 -30.87 2.82
CA LYS A 396 29.18 -29.81 3.82
C LYS A 396 27.81 -29.38 4.32
N GLN A 397 27.76 -28.94 5.56
CA GLN A 397 26.55 -28.34 6.12
C GLN A 397 26.21 -27.04 5.38
N ARG A 398 24.92 -26.86 5.11
CA ARG A 398 24.36 -25.61 4.57
C ARG A 398 24.68 -24.46 5.52
N SER A 399 24.77 -23.24 4.97
CA SER A 399 24.85 -22.01 5.78
C SER A 399 26.06 -21.86 6.72
N LYS A 400 27.17 -22.58 6.49
CA LYS A 400 28.38 -22.48 7.32
C LYS A 400 29.53 -21.69 6.70
N ASN A 401 29.32 -21.04 5.56
CA ASN A 401 30.36 -20.27 4.87
C ASN A 401 30.04 -18.77 4.85
N HIS A 402 31.08 -17.95 4.67
CA HIS A 402 30.97 -16.49 4.69
C HIS A 402 29.91 -15.98 3.71
N LEU A 403 29.93 -16.45 2.45
CA LEU A 403 28.94 -16.07 1.44
C LEU A 403 27.51 -16.41 1.88
N ALA A 404 27.28 -17.60 2.46
CA ALA A 404 25.96 -17.96 2.97
C ALA A 404 25.51 -17.03 4.10
N ASN A 405 26.41 -16.70 5.04
CA ASN A 405 26.11 -15.80 6.14
C ASN A 405 25.75 -14.40 5.64
N THR A 406 26.49 -13.87 4.67
CA THR A 406 26.20 -12.57 4.06
C THR A 406 24.85 -12.58 3.35
N LEU A 407 24.59 -13.58 2.49
CA LEU A 407 23.31 -13.70 1.77
C LEU A 407 22.12 -13.82 2.74
N LEU A 408 22.24 -14.66 3.77
CA LEU A 408 21.19 -14.85 4.78
C LEU A 408 20.98 -13.57 5.60
N SER A 409 22.05 -12.88 5.98
CA SER A 409 21.96 -11.60 6.69
C SER A 409 21.22 -10.55 5.85
N GLN A 410 21.54 -10.45 4.56
CA GLN A 410 20.92 -9.46 3.68
C GLN A 410 19.46 -9.79 3.38
N LYS A 411 19.14 -11.06 3.16
CA LYS A 411 17.76 -11.53 3.06
C LYS A 411 16.96 -11.22 4.33
N LYS A 412 17.58 -11.43 5.51
CA LYS A 412 16.97 -11.10 6.80
C LYS A 412 16.71 -9.60 6.94
N GLU A 413 17.62 -8.72 6.53
CA GLU A 413 17.40 -7.26 6.59
C GLU A 413 16.16 -6.84 5.79
N ILE A 414 15.99 -7.38 4.58
CA ILE A 414 14.81 -7.11 3.74
C ILE A 414 13.53 -7.70 4.37
N ASP A 415 13.59 -8.94 4.87
CA ASP A 415 12.47 -9.59 5.55
C ASP A 415 12.07 -8.85 6.83
N ASP A 416 13.03 -8.37 7.62
CA ASP A 416 12.79 -7.59 8.84
C ASP A 416 12.04 -6.30 8.50
N PHE A 417 12.44 -5.59 7.45
CA PHE A 417 11.73 -4.41 6.94
C PHE A 417 10.30 -4.75 6.50
N LYS A 418 10.12 -5.82 5.73
CA LYS A 418 8.81 -6.29 5.25
C LYS A 418 7.87 -6.71 6.37
N THR A 419 8.41 -7.30 7.43
CA THR A 419 7.60 -7.92 8.50
C THR A 419 7.47 -7.04 9.74
N GLY A 420 8.33 -6.04 9.93
CA GLY A 420 8.44 -5.29 11.18
C GLY A 420 8.89 -6.17 12.35
N LYS A 421 9.66 -7.25 12.08
CA LYS A 421 10.13 -8.19 13.10
C LYS A 421 11.65 -8.16 13.20
N LYS A 422 12.21 -7.17 13.91
CA LYS A 422 13.61 -7.23 14.34
C LYS A 422 13.72 -7.97 15.69
N ALA A 423 14.69 -8.86 15.83
CA ALA A 423 14.81 -9.77 16.98
C ALA A 423 15.16 -9.06 18.31
N ASP A 424 15.73 -7.86 18.26
CA ASP A 424 16.24 -7.13 19.42
C ASP A 424 15.73 -5.67 19.44
N ASP A 425 14.45 -5.47 19.70
CA ASP A 425 13.93 -4.14 20.07
C ASP A 425 13.45 -4.16 21.52
N ALA A 426 14.39 -3.96 22.44
CA ALA A 426 14.13 -3.84 23.88
C ALA A 426 13.17 -2.69 24.19
N ASP A 427 13.19 -1.62 23.38
CA ASP A 427 12.27 -0.48 23.52
C ASP A 427 10.86 -0.84 23.06
N HIS A 428 10.70 -1.67 22.02
CA HIS A 428 9.40 -2.22 21.62
C HIS A 428 8.79 -3.11 22.70
N GLN A 429 9.58 -3.98 23.34
CA GLN A 429 9.10 -4.80 24.47
C GLN A 429 8.64 -3.93 25.64
N LYS A 430 9.36 -2.82 25.91
CA LYS A 430 9.03 -1.83 26.95
C LYS A 430 7.79 -0.99 26.60
N MET A 431 7.56 -0.67 25.33
CA MET A 431 6.33 0.00 24.90
C MET A 431 5.11 -0.94 24.88
N GLN A 432 5.28 -2.22 24.53
CA GLN A 432 4.19 -3.20 24.59
C GLN A 432 3.75 -3.48 26.03
N SER A 433 4.65 -3.45 27.01
CA SER A 433 4.27 -3.59 28.42
C SER A 433 3.50 -2.38 28.95
N MET A 434 3.80 -1.16 28.48
CA MET A 434 3.04 0.05 28.83
C MET A 434 1.62 0.07 28.25
N LYS A 435 1.38 -0.58 27.11
CA LYS A 435 0.04 -0.69 26.51
C LYS A 435 -0.93 -1.61 27.27
N LYS A 436 -0.43 -2.53 28.11
CA LYS A 436 -1.31 -3.38 28.95
C LYS A 436 -1.98 -2.62 30.11
N ILE A 437 -1.69 -1.32 30.26
CA ILE A 437 -2.12 -0.49 31.40
C ILE A 437 -3.27 0.46 31.01
N TYR A 438 -3.69 0.52 29.72
CA TYR A 438 -4.79 1.37 29.24
C TYR A 438 -5.99 0.60 28.72
#